data_AF-A0A7X7P0C5-F1
#
_entry.id   AF-A0A7X7P0C5-F1
#
_cell.length_a   1.000
_cell.length_b   1.000
_cell.length_c   1.000
_cell.angle_alpha   90.00
_cell.angle_beta   90.00
_cell.angle_gamma   90.00
#
_symmetry.space_group_name_H-M   'P 1'
#
loop_
_entity.id
_entity.type
_entity.pdbx_description
1 polymer ?
#
loop_
_entity_poly.entity_id
_entity_poly.type
_entity_poly.pdbx_seq_one_letter_code
_entity_poly.pdbx_strand_id
1 'polypeptide(L)' 'IGDKKVITMELIIDTSICPVMDYFEIFLTRMILCRRAANFLGCEFELVINGAKLL' A
#
# COMPACT_ATOMS: atom_id res chain seq x y z
N ILE A 1 -7.15 -2.05 25.96
CA ILE A 1 -6.53 -2.56 24.71
C ILE A 1 -6.79 -1.48 23.68
N GLY A 2 -5.75 -0.77 23.23
CA GLY A 2 -5.92 0.37 22.32
C GLY A 2 -6.30 -0.08 20.92
N ASP A 3 -7.16 0.69 20.24
CA ASP A 3 -7.50 0.46 18.83
C ASP A 3 -6.24 0.48 17.97
N LYS A 4 -6.03 -0.58 17.17
CA LYS A 4 -4.96 -0.61 16.18
C LYS A 4 -5.25 0.46 15.13
N LYS A 5 -4.35 1.44 15.01
CA LYS A 5 -4.43 2.47 13.96
C LYS A 5 -3.68 1.96 12.74
N VAL A 6 -4.42 1.57 11.72
CA VAL A 6 -3.88 1.03 10.47
C VAL A 6 -4.26 1.94 9.31
N ILE A 7 -3.29 2.25 8.45
CA ILE A 7 -3.50 2.91 7.16
C ILE A 7 -3.23 1.88 6.07
N THR A 8 -4.26 1.53 5.31
CA THR A 8 -4.17 0.53 4.24
C THR A 8 -4.16 1.21 2.87
N MET A 9 -3.18 0.86 2.05
CA MET A 9 -3.16 1.16 0.62
C MET A 9 -3.62 -0.09 -0.14
N GLU A 10 -4.76 -0.01 -0.80
CA GLU A 10 -5.31 -1.10 -1.61
C GLU A 10 -5.10 -0.82 -3.10
N LEU A 11 -4.59 -1.82 -3.82
CA LEU A 11 -4.33 -1.77 -5.25
C LEU A 11 -5.01 -2.95 -5.94
N ILE A 12 -5.59 -2.67 -7.11
CA ILE A 12 -6.07 -3.68 -8.04
C ILE A 12 -5.16 -3.61 -9.26
N ILE A 13 -4.47 -4.70 -9.54
CA ILE A 13 -3.56 -4.86 -10.69
C ILE A 13 -4.21 -5.81 -11.67
N ASP A 14 -4.54 -5.28 -12.84
CA ASP A 14 -4.99 -6.07 -13.99
C ASP A 14 -3.82 -6.28 -14.95
N THR A 15 -3.27 -7.49 -14.91
CA THR A 15 -2.13 -7.86 -15.76
C THR A 15 -2.48 -8.02 -17.23
N SER A 16 -3.78 -7.97 -17.60
CA SER A 16 -4.20 -7.92 -19.00
C SER A 16 -3.98 -6.53 -19.62
N ILE A 17 -3.88 -5.48 -18.79
CA ILE A 17 -3.64 -4.11 -19.22
C ILE A 17 -2.13 -3.82 -19.32
N CYS A 18 -1.38 -4.07 -18.24
CA CYS A 18 0.08 -3.95 -18.25
C CYS A 18 0.76 -4.82 -17.17
N PRO A 19 2.08 -5.05 -17.30
CA PRO A 19 2.84 -5.83 -16.33
C PRO A 19 2.82 -5.25 -14.91
N VAL A 20 2.96 -6.13 -13.92
CA VAL A 20 2.99 -5.76 -12.49
C VAL A 20 4.08 -4.72 -12.19
N MET A 21 5.24 -4.79 -12.86
CA MET A 21 6.37 -3.89 -12.63
C MET A 21 6.03 -2.43 -12.96
N ASP A 22 5.28 -2.18 -14.03
CA ASP A 22 4.86 -0.83 -14.45
C ASP A 22 3.96 -0.19 -13.38
N TYR A 23 3.08 -0.97 -12.75
CA TYR A 23 2.29 -0.52 -11.61
C TYR A 23 3.19 -0.17 -10.42
N PHE A 24 4.16 -1.03 -10.09
CA PHE A 24 5.10 -0.71 -9.02
C PHE A 24 5.81 0.61 -9.27
N GLU A 25 6.29 0.90 -10.49
CA GLU A 25 6.91 2.20 -10.79
C GLU A 25 5.98 3.39 -10.54
N ILE A 26 4.72 3.30 -10.98
CA ILE A 26 3.72 4.36 -10.84
C ILE A 26 3.30 4.57 -9.37
N PHE A 27 3.27 3.50 -8.57
CA PHE A 27 2.71 3.50 -7.22
C PHE A 27 3.77 3.49 -6.10
N LEU A 28 5.03 3.21 -6.39
CA LEU A 28 6.12 3.15 -5.40
C LEU A 28 6.29 4.47 -4.64
N THR A 29 6.29 5.60 -5.35
CA THR A 29 6.41 6.92 -4.71
C THR A 29 5.25 7.18 -3.74
N ARG A 30 4.02 6.81 -4.13
CA ARG A 30 2.83 6.93 -3.27
C ARG A 30 2.93 6.01 -2.05
N MET A 31 3.35 4.76 -2.24
CA MET A 31 3.56 3.80 -1.16
C MET A 31 4.57 4.33 -0.12
N ILE A 32 5.68 4.91 -0.57
CA ILE A 32 6.69 5.50 0.33
C ILE A 32 6.11 6.68 1.11
N LEU A 33 5.35 7.56 0.44
CA LEU A 33 4.70 8.70 1.09
C LEU A 33 3.68 8.26 2.13
N CYS A 34 2.81 7.30 1.81
CA CYS A 34 1.82 6.76 2.74
C CYS A 34 2.48 6.08 3.94
N ARG A 35 3.56 5.31 3.71
CA ARG A 35 4.35 4.70 4.80
C ARG A 35 4.94 5.75 5.73
N ARG A 36 5.50 6.85 5.19
CA ARG A 36 6.02 7.96 6.01
C ARG A 36 4.93 8.66 6.80
N ALA A 37 3.76 8.89 6.19
CA ALA A 37 2.62 9.49 6.86
C ALA A 37 2.08 8.60 7.99
N ALA A 38 1.99 7.28 7.77
CA ALA A 38 1.60 6.33 8.81
C ALA A 38 2.57 6.36 9.99
N ASN A 39 3.88 6.36 9.73
CA ASN A 39 4.89 6.50 10.77
C ASN A 39 4.75 7.81 11.55
N PHE A 40 4.51 8.93 10.85
CA PHE A 40 4.30 10.24 11.48
C PHE A 40 3.06 10.26 12.38
N LEU A 41 2.00 9.55 11.99
CA LEU A 41 0.75 9.44 12.76
C LEU A 41 0.79 8.36 13.85
N GLY A 42 1.87 7.58 13.94
CA GLY A 42 1.97 6.43 14.84
C GLY A 42 1.04 5.28 14.46
N CYS A 43 0.77 5.12 13.16
CA CYS A 43 -0.07 4.05 12.60
C CYS A 43 0.79 2.97 11.94
N GLU A 44 0.27 1.74 11.89
CA GLU A 44 0.77 0.69 11.02
C GLU A 44 0.38 1.01 9.56
N PHE A 45 1.25 0.66 8.61
CA PHE A 45 0.97 0.78 7.18
C PHE A 45 0.84 -0.61 6.57
N GLU A 46 -0.22 -0.82 5.81
CA GLU A 46 -0.49 -2.09 5.13
C GLU A 46 -0.65 -1.89 3.62
N LEU A 47 -0.11 -2.83 2.84
CA LEU A 47 -0.30 -2.87 1.40
C LEU A 47 -1.11 -4.10 1.02
N VAL A 48 -2.25 -3.89 0.36
CA VAL A 48 -3.11 -4.95 -0.17
C VAL A 48 -3.13 -4.86 -1.68
N ILE A 49 -2.81 -5.95 -2.36
CA ILE A 49 -2.84 -6.03 -3.83
C ILE A 49 -3.71 -7.21 -4.24
N ASN A 50 -4.76 -6.96 -5.03
CA ASN A 50 -5.70 -7.98 -5.48
C ASN A 50 -6.27 -8.82 -4.30
N GLY A 51 -6.55 -8.15 -3.17
CA GLY A 51 -7.02 -8.79 -1.94
C GLY A 51 -5.95 -9.52 -1.12
N ALA A 52 -4.72 -9.64 -1.61
CA ALA A 52 -3.61 -10.23 -0.87
C ALA A 52 -2.83 -9.16 -0.09
N LYS A 53 -2.68 -9.37 1.22
CA LYS A 53 -1.86 -8.52 2.09
C LYS A 53 -0.39 -8.88 1.95
N LEU A 54 0.46 -7.88 1.66
CA LEU A 54 1.89 -8.08 1.39
C LEU A 54 2.79 -7.58 2.52
N LEU A 55 2.41 -6.49 3.17
CA LEU A 55 3.15 -5.81 4.24
C LEU A 55 2.16 -5.34 5.31
#